data_AF-A0ABD4JFY0-F1
#
_entry.id   AF-A0ABD4JFY0-F1
#
_cell.length_a   1.000
_cell.length_b   1.000
_cell.length_c   1.000
_cell.angle_alpha   90.00
_cell.angle_beta   90.00
_cell.angle_gamma   90.00
#
_symmetry.space_group_name_H-M   'P 1'
#
loop_
_entity.id
_entity.type
_entity.pdbx_description
1 polymer ?
#
loop_
_entity_poly.entity_id
_entity_poly.type
_entity_poly.pdbx_seq_one_letter_code
_entity_poly.pdbx_strand_id
1 'polypeptide(L)'
;MNDDIGFYLFLAIAAAMFLFFQIQKLTRKLDKEEALKPISGSGTANNTNKQNSKNYQGFCDAIDNEIRLLRQDVLNNDILKNEENRDKFLEELSNISKKLTFIQTMNANKDAQQWEAQLFEILNRIEVLVDENFKEAQAINDRTRLNLEKHFENL
;
A
#
# COMPACT_ATOMS: atom_id res chain seq x y z
N MET A 1 -19.65 9.44 -14.87
CA MET A 1 -20.51 8.77 -13.85
C MET A 1 -19.88 7.48 -13.31
N ASN A 2 -18.66 7.11 -13.76
CA ASN A 2 -17.90 5.96 -13.24
C ASN A 2 -16.70 6.37 -12.35
N ASP A 3 -16.30 7.65 -12.34
CA ASP A 3 -15.13 8.13 -11.58
C ASP A 3 -15.36 8.07 -10.06
N ASP A 4 -16.61 8.21 -9.64
CA ASP A 4 -17.04 8.06 -8.25
C ASP A 4 -16.86 6.62 -7.74
N ILE A 5 -17.17 5.61 -8.58
CA ILE A 5 -17.13 4.20 -8.17
C ILE A 5 -15.70 3.73 -7.89
N GLY A 6 -14.72 4.16 -8.68
CA GLY A 6 -13.31 3.86 -8.43
C GLY A 6 -12.82 4.43 -7.09
N PHE A 7 -13.19 5.68 -6.82
CA PHE A 7 -12.89 6.34 -5.55
C PHE A 7 -13.56 5.68 -4.33
N TYR A 8 -14.85 5.32 -4.45
CA TYR A 8 -15.58 4.63 -3.37
C TYR A 8 -15.05 3.21 -3.12
N LEU A 9 -14.57 2.51 -4.16
CA LEU A 9 -13.94 1.20 -4.02
C LEU A 9 -12.61 1.31 -3.25
N PHE A 10 -11.81 2.34 -3.51
CA PHE A 10 -10.58 2.59 -2.76
C PHE A 10 -10.85 2.99 -1.31
N LEU A 11 -11.87 3.81 -1.06
CA LEU A 11 -12.31 4.14 0.29
C LEU A 11 -12.77 2.88 1.05
N ALA A 12 -13.48 1.98 0.36
CA ALA A 12 -13.92 0.71 0.92
C ALA A 12 -12.74 -0.25 1.19
N ILE A 13 -11.75 -0.33 0.31
CA ILE A 13 -10.54 -1.15 0.49
C ILE A 13 -9.67 -0.57 1.61
N ALA A 14 -9.46 0.75 1.67
CA ALA A 14 -8.74 1.40 2.77
C ALA A 14 -9.48 1.20 4.11
N ALA A 15 -10.81 1.31 4.11
CA ALA A 15 -11.62 0.99 5.29
C ALA A 15 -11.57 -0.51 5.63
N ALA A 16 -11.51 -1.40 4.65
CA ALA A 16 -11.37 -2.84 4.85
C ALA A 16 -9.98 -3.20 5.40
N MET A 17 -8.90 -2.56 4.91
CA MET A 17 -7.57 -2.65 5.53
C MET A 17 -7.60 -2.16 6.97
N PHE A 18 -8.25 -1.02 7.23
CA PHE A 18 -8.40 -0.45 8.57
C PHE A 18 -9.16 -1.40 9.50
N LEU A 19 -10.25 -1.99 9.02
CA LEU A 19 -11.01 -3.00 9.75
C LEU A 19 -10.20 -4.29 9.94
N PHE A 20 -9.48 -4.76 8.92
CA PHE A 20 -8.69 -5.99 8.98
C PHE A 20 -7.55 -5.89 10.00
N PHE A 21 -6.81 -4.78 10.04
CA PHE A 21 -5.80 -4.56 11.07
C PHE A 21 -6.42 -4.44 12.48
N GLN A 22 -7.60 -3.83 12.60
CA GLN A 22 -8.32 -3.76 13.87
C GLN A 22 -8.94 -5.11 14.29
N ILE A 23 -9.32 -5.97 13.34
CA ILE A 23 -9.80 -7.33 13.59
C ILE A 23 -8.63 -8.23 14.00
N GLN A 24 -7.46 -8.15 13.36
CA GLN A 24 -6.27 -8.87 13.82
C GLN A 24 -5.90 -8.51 15.27
N LYS A 25 -6.14 -7.26 15.68
CA LYS A 25 -5.99 -6.79 17.07
C LYS A 25 -7.00 -7.40 18.04
N LEU A 26 -8.16 -7.85 17.57
CA LEU A 26 -9.22 -8.49 18.36
C LEU A 26 -9.14 -10.02 18.34
N THR A 27 -8.94 -10.64 17.17
CA THR A 27 -8.80 -12.11 17.01
C THR A 27 -7.63 -12.66 17.82
N ARG A 28 -6.51 -11.92 17.92
CA ARG A 28 -5.37 -12.32 18.77
C ARG A 28 -5.58 -12.12 20.27
N LYS A 29 -6.57 -11.33 20.70
CA LYS A 29 -6.93 -11.25 22.12
C LYS A 29 -7.73 -12.48 22.55
N LEU A 30 -8.57 -13.01 21.65
CA LEU A 30 -9.34 -14.22 21.88
C LEU A 30 -8.44 -15.47 21.89
N ASP A 31 -7.50 -15.58 20.93
CA ASP A 31 -6.53 -16.71 20.88
C ASP A 31 -5.56 -16.75 22.07
N LYS A 32 -5.36 -15.62 22.75
CA LYS A 32 -4.52 -15.52 23.96
C LYS A 32 -5.29 -15.65 25.27
N GLU A 33 -6.62 -15.64 25.24
CA GLU A 33 -7.44 -15.78 26.45
C GLU A 33 -7.59 -17.25 26.88
N GLU A 34 -7.41 -18.20 25.96
CA GLU A 34 -7.43 -19.64 26.26
C GLU A 34 -6.09 -20.18 26.81
N ALA A 35 -5.01 -19.38 26.76
CA ALA A 35 -3.69 -19.73 27.26
C ALA A 35 -3.22 -18.77 28.39
N LEU A 36 -3.83 -18.93 29.58
CA LEU A 36 -3.30 -18.62 30.93
C LEU A 36 -2.72 -17.21 31.22
N LYS A 37 -3.38 -16.52 32.17
CA LYS A 37 -2.78 -15.49 33.06
C LYS A 37 -1.80 -16.15 34.07
N PRO A 38 -0.89 -15.42 34.79
CA PRO A 38 -0.59 -13.97 34.78
C PRO A 38 0.93 -13.62 34.74
N ILE A 39 1.23 -12.32 34.91
CA ILE A 39 2.51 -11.70 35.34
C ILE A 39 3.49 -11.27 34.22
N SER A 40 3.30 -10.07 33.69
CA SER A 40 4.26 -8.94 33.81
C SER A 40 3.80 -7.79 32.91
N GLY A 41 3.81 -6.58 33.45
CA GLY A 41 3.57 -5.35 32.71
C GLY A 41 4.57 -5.15 31.57
N SER A 42 4.20 -4.24 30.66
CA SER A 42 5.05 -3.61 29.63
C SER A 42 5.60 -4.44 28.44
N GLY A 43 5.05 -5.63 28.14
CA GLY A 43 5.49 -6.43 26.98
C GLY A 43 4.62 -6.36 25.70
N THR A 44 3.38 -5.90 25.78
CA THR A 44 2.38 -6.12 24.72
C THR A 44 2.39 -5.05 23.62
N ALA A 45 2.58 -3.77 23.97
CA ALA A 45 2.58 -2.67 23.01
C ALA A 45 3.81 -2.70 22.07
N ASN A 46 4.97 -3.13 22.58
CA ASN A 46 6.21 -3.19 21.80
C ASN A 46 6.17 -4.31 20.74
N ASN A 47 5.49 -5.43 21.03
CA ASN A 47 5.33 -6.53 20.09
C ASN A 47 4.28 -6.24 19.01
N THR A 48 3.19 -5.53 19.34
CA THR A 48 2.19 -5.10 18.36
C THR A 48 2.74 -4.05 17.40
N ASN A 49 3.49 -3.06 17.90
CA ASN A 49 4.10 -2.04 17.04
C ASN A 49 5.17 -2.65 16.12
N LYS A 50 5.98 -3.59 16.63
CA LYS A 50 6.99 -4.30 15.84
C LYS A 50 6.38 -5.20 14.76
N GLN A 51 5.25 -5.86 15.03
CA GLN A 51 4.54 -6.65 14.02
C GLN A 51 3.86 -5.76 12.99
N ASN A 52 3.18 -4.69 13.41
CA ASN A 52 2.55 -3.75 12.50
C ASN A 52 3.58 -3.13 11.54
N SER A 53 4.75 -2.74 12.06
CA SER A 53 5.84 -2.25 11.22
C SER A 53 6.33 -3.27 10.20
N LYS A 54 6.33 -4.57 10.52
CA LYS A 54 6.68 -5.63 9.54
C LYS A 54 5.63 -5.77 8.45
N ASN A 55 4.35 -5.70 8.80
CA ASN A 55 3.26 -5.79 7.82
C ASN A 55 3.29 -4.58 6.88
N TYR A 56 3.51 -3.37 7.40
CA TYR A 56 3.68 -2.19 6.56
C TYR A 56 4.95 -2.26 5.70
N GLN A 57 6.06 -2.81 6.21
CA GLN A 57 7.25 -3.05 5.40
C GLN A 57 6.97 -4.00 4.23
N GLY A 58 6.30 -5.13 4.48
CA GLY A 58 5.90 -6.07 3.43
C GLY A 58 4.94 -5.46 2.41
N PHE A 59 4.03 -4.59 2.87
CA PHE A 59 3.14 -3.86 1.96
C PHE A 59 3.90 -2.83 1.11
N CYS A 60 4.89 -2.14 1.66
CA CYS A 60 5.78 -1.29 0.88
C CYS A 60 6.54 -2.09 -0.19
N ASP A 61 6.99 -3.31 0.12
CA ASP A 61 7.66 -4.17 -0.86
C ASP A 61 6.71 -4.53 -2.02
N ALA A 62 5.43 -4.77 -1.72
CA ALA A 62 4.39 -5.00 -2.74
C ALA A 62 4.17 -3.76 -3.62
N ILE A 63 4.14 -2.56 -3.03
CA ILE A 63 4.03 -1.29 -3.79
C ILE A 63 5.25 -1.09 -4.69
N ASP A 64 6.47 -1.34 -4.20
CA ASP A 64 7.69 -1.20 -5.01
C ASP A 64 7.69 -2.20 -6.19
N ASN A 65 7.17 -3.41 -5.98
CA ASN A 65 6.96 -4.37 -7.06
C ASN A 65 6.00 -3.84 -8.13
N GLU A 66 4.87 -3.24 -7.75
CA GLU A 66 3.95 -2.62 -8.71
C GLU A 66 4.59 -1.44 -9.46
N ILE A 67 5.38 -0.60 -8.79
CA ILE A 67 6.15 0.47 -9.45
C ILE A 67 7.10 -0.11 -10.50
N ARG A 68 7.75 -1.25 -10.20
CA ARG A 68 8.64 -1.94 -11.14
C ARG A 68 7.86 -2.53 -12.33
N LEU A 69 6.66 -3.04 -12.12
CA LEU A 69 5.80 -3.53 -13.20
C LEU A 69 5.36 -2.38 -14.12
N LEU A 70 4.88 -1.26 -13.56
CA LEU A 70 4.52 -0.07 -14.33
C LEU A 70 5.70 0.45 -15.17
N ARG A 71 6.91 0.47 -14.59
CA ARG A 71 8.13 0.82 -15.32
C ARG A 71 8.40 -0.13 -16.49
N GLN A 72 8.26 -1.43 -16.28
CA GLN A 72 8.45 -2.42 -17.35
C GLN A 72 7.40 -2.29 -18.44
N ASP A 73 6.14 -2.04 -18.07
CA ASP A 73 5.06 -1.85 -19.02
C ASP A 73 5.40 -0.71 -19.99
N VAL A 74 5.84 0.43 -19.47
CA VAL A 74 6.21 1.60 -20.27
C VAL A 74 7.48 1.39 -21.11
N LEU A 75 8.45 0.63 -20.60
CA LEU A 75 9.67 0.36 -21.36
C LEU A 75 9.43 -0.60 -22.52
N ASN A 76 8.50 -1.54 -22.36
CA ASN A 76 8.32 -2.66 -23.29
C ASN A 76 7.12 -2.50 -24.23
N ASN A 77 6.18 -1.60 -23.94
CA ASN A 77 4.93 -1.47 -24.68
C ASN A 77 4.60 0.00 -25.00
N ASP A 78 3.85 0.21 -26.10
CA ASP A 78 3.31 1.53 -26.50
C ASP A 78 1.97 1.79 -25.80
N ILE A 79 2.03 2.13 -24.52
CA ILE A 79 0.86 2.26 -23.63
C ILE A 79 0.64 3.68 -23.13
N LEU A 80 1.56 4.61 -23.39
CA LEU A 80 1.44 6.00 -22.96
C LEU A 80 0.61 6.81 -23.94
N LYS A 81 -0.21 7.74 -23.44
CA LYS A 81 -1.00 8.66 -24.28
C LYS A 81 -0.08 9.54 -25.16
N ASN A 82 1.07 9.92 -24.62
CA ASN A 82 2.12 10.65 -25.33
C ASN A 82 3.49 10.08 -24.97
N GLU A 83 4.20 9.55 -25.97
CA GLU A 83 5.52 8.95 -25.80
C GLU A 83 6.60 9.98 -25.39
N GLU A 84 6.42 11.26 -25.68
CA GLU A 84 7.32 12.33 -25.21
C GLU A 84 7.30 12.48 -23.68
N ASN A 85 6.22 12.04 -23.02
CA ASN A 85 6.10 12.09 -21.56
C ASN A 85 6.78 10.90 -20.86
N ARG A 86 7.33 9.94 -21.63
CA ARG A 86 7.94 8.71 -21.09
C ARG A 86 8.99 9.00 -20.02
N ASP A 87 9.95 9.86 -20.32
CA ASP A 87 11.05 10.15 -19.40
C ASP A 87 10.55 10.81 -18.12
N LYS A 88 9.61 11.75 -18.25
CA LYS A 88 8.96 12.42 -17.11
C LYS A 88 8.18 11.42 -16.25
N PHE A 89 7.44 10.50 -16.87
CA PHE A 89 6.70 9.46 -16.15
C PHE A 89 7.65 8.54 -15.37
N LEU A 90 8.74 8.10 -16.01
CA LEU A 90 9.74 7.24 -15.38
C LEU A 90 10.47 7.94 -14.22
N GLU A 91 10.72 9.25 -14.34
CA GLU A 91 11.28 10.07 -13.28
C GLU A 91 10.31 10.15 -12.08
N GLU A 92 9.03 10.40 -12.33
CA GLU A 92 8.00 10.43 -11.27
C GLU A 92 7.87 9.08 -10.56
N LEU A 93 7.86 7.95 -11.28
CA LEU A 93 7.90 6.62 -10.64
C LEU A 93 9.13 6.43 -9.74
N SER A 94 10.30 6.90 -10.20
CA SER A 94 11.52 6.88 -9.39
C SER A 94 11.38 7.75 -8.13
N ASN A 95 10.75 8.92 -8.23
CA ASN A 95 10.51 9.80 -7.09
C ASN A 95 9.54 9.17 -6.08
N ILE A 96 8.49 8.49 -6.55
CA ILE A 96 7.56 7.73 -5.71
C ILE A 96 8.30 6.60 -4.96
N SER A 97 9.10 5.80 -5.67
CA SER A 97 9.89 4.71 -5.04
C SER A 97 10.86 5.24 -3.97
N LYS A 98 11.57 6.35 -4.23
CA LYS A 98 12.42 7.01 -3.22
C LYS A 98 11.63 7.46 -1.98
N LYS A 99 10.43 8.04 -2.19
CA LYS A 99 9.55 8.45 -1.08
C LYS A 99 9.07 7.23 -0.28
N LEU A 100 8.76 6.13 -0.96
CA LEU A 100 8.39 4.87 -0.32
C LEU A 100 9.54 4.28 0.54
N THR A 101 10.78 4.28 0.03
CA THR A 101 11.96 3.88 0.83
C THR A 101 12.14 4.78 2.05
N PHE A 102 11.92 6.09 1.90
CA PHE A 102 11.98 7.02 3.02
C PHE A 102 10.93 6.71 4.09
N ILE A 103 9.68 6.43 3.68
CA ILE A 103 8.59 6.00 4.56
C ILE A 103 8.99 4.73 5.31
N GLN A 104 9.48 3.71 4.59
CA GLN A 104 9.94 2.44 5.21
C GLN A 104 11.01 2.68 6.28
N THR A 105 11.94 3.58 6.03
CA THR A 105 13.08 3.86 6.92
C THR A 105 12.67 4.70 8.14
N MET A 106 11.89 5.77 7.92
CA MET A 106 11.56 6.74 8.96
C MET A 106 10.39 6.33 9.84
N ASN A 107 9.45 5.53 9.30
CA ASN A 107 8.27 5.14 10.04
C ASN A 107 8.44 3.83 10.81
N ALA A 108 9.59 3.16 10.76
CA ALA A 108 9.85 1.92 11.49
C ALA A 108 9.50 1.96 13.00
N ASN A 109 9.48 3.16 13.59
CA ASN A 109 9.12 3.38 14.99
C ASN A 109 7.84 4.23 15.19
N LYS A 110 7.11 4.58 14.12
CA LYS A 110 5.86 5.37 14.18
C LYS A 110 4.62 4.50 14.38
N ASP A 111 3.53 5.13 14.81
CA ASP A 111 2.23 4.47 14.94
C ASP A 111 1.59 4.16 13.57
N ALA A 112 0.60 3.26 13.60
CA ALA A 112 -0.12 2.76 12.43
C ALA A 112 -0.75 3.88 11.58
N GLN A 113 -1.30 4.91 12.23
CA GLN A 113 -2.00 6.00 11.53
C GLN A 113 -1.05 6.80 10.64
N GLN A 114 0.19 7.02 11.10
CA GLN A 114 1.21 7.73 10.32
C GLN A 114 1.72 6.90 9.13
N TRP A 115 1.75 5.57 9.26
CA TRP A 115 2.04 4.68 8.13
C TRP A 115 0.93 4.75 7.10
N GLU A 116 -0.31 4.53 7.53
CA GLU A 116 -1.50 4.47 6.66
C GLU A 116 -1.68 5.76 5.86
N ALA A 117 -1.57 6.92 6.51
CA ALA A 117 -1.71 8.20 5.82
C ALA A 117 -0.66 8.39 4.70
N GLN A 118 0.60 8.03 4.97
CA GLN A 118 1.68 8.17 4.00
C GLN A 118 1.59 7.14 2.87
N LEU A 119 1.19 5.91 3.18
CA LEU A 119 0.99 4.87 2.16
C LEU A 119 -0.21 5.20 1.26
N PHE A 120 -1.29 5.71 1.83
CA PHE A 120 -2.43 6.20 1.06
C PHE A 120 -2.02 7.30 0.08
N GLU A 121 -1.19 8.25 0.52
CA GLU A 121 -0.68 9.31 -0.36
C GLU A 121 0.16 8.75 -1.53
N ILE A 122 0.99 7.74 -1.27
CA ILE A 122 1.78 7.05 -2.31
C ILE A 122 0.85 6.37 -3.33
N LEU A 123 -0.12 5.60 -2.85
CA LEU A 123 -1.06 4.87 -3.71
C LEU A 123 -1.88 5.83 -4.59
N ASN A 124 -2.42 6.90 -4.00
CA ASN A 124 -3.15 7.92 -4.73
C ASN A 124 -2.26 8.62 -5.77
N ARG A 125 -0.98 8.86 -5.45
CA ARG A 125 -0.05 9.45 -6.41
C ARG A 125 0.22 8.52 -7.60
N ILE A 126 0.33 7.20 -7.37
CA ILE A 126 0.49 6.21 -8.44
C ILE A 126 -0.74 6.22 -9.34
N GLU A 127 -1.94 6.19 -8.76
CA GLU A 127 -3.20 6.18 -9.51
C GLU A 127 -3.35 7.40 -10.42
N VAL A 128 -3.15 8.60 -9.86
CA VAL A 128 -3.16 9.86 -10.63
C VAL A 128 -2.11 9.84 -11.74
N LEU A 129 -0.90 9.36 -11.43
CA LEU A 129 0.17 9.30 -12.42
C LEU A 129 -0.19 8.36 -13.59
N VAL A 130 -0.83 7.22 -13.30
CA VAL A 130 -1.33 6.30 -14.34
C VAL A 130 -2.47 6.94 -15.14
N ASP A 131 -3.45 7.56 -14.48
CA ASP A 131 -4.58 8.24 -15.11
C ASP A 131 -4.15 9.36 -16.05
N GLU A 132 -3.13 10.13 -15.68
CA GLU A 132 -2.60 11.21 -16.51
C GLU A 132 -1.88 10.67 -17.76
N ASN A 133 -1.19 9.53 -17.66
CA ASN A 133 -0.19 9.14 -18.66
C ASN A 133 -0.56 7.94 -19.54
N PHE A 134 -1.44 7.02 -19.14
CA PHE A 134 -1.69 5.76 -19.88
C PHE A 134 -2.95 5.79 -20.74
N LYS A 135 -2.90 5.17 -21.93
CA LYS A 135 -4.05 5.02 -22.83
C LYS A 135 -5.20 4.25 -22.17
N GLU A 136 -4.86 3.14 -21.53
CA GLU A 136 -5.77 2.22 -20.83
C GLU A 136 -5.65 2.37 -19.31
N ALA A 137 -5.63 3.61 -18.81
CA ALA A 137 -5.31 3.90 -17.41
C ALA A 137 -6.21 3.16 -16.40
N GLN A 138 -7.51 3.08 -16.66
CA GLN A 138 -8.45 2.38 -15.78
C GLN A 138 -8.07 0.90 -15.60
N ALA A 139 -7.79 0.19 -16.69
CA ALA A 139 -7.43 -1.23 -16.64
C ALA A 139 -6.12 -1.46 -15.87
N ILE A 140 -5.17 -0.53 -15.99
CA ILE A 140 -3.88 -0.60 -15.30
C ILE A 140 -4.05 -0.31 -13.81
N ASN A 141 -4.84 0.71 -13.45
CA ASN A 141 -5.19 1.01 -12.08
C ASN A 141 -5.98 -0.14 -11.43
N ASP A 142 -6.93 -0.74 -12.15
CA ASP A 142 -7.67 -1.93 -11.69
C ASP A 142 -6.73 -3.11 -11.42
N ARG A 143 -5.80 -3.40 -12.33
CA ARG A 143 -4.78 -4.44 -12.15
C ARG A 143 -3.90 -4.17 -10.93
N THR A 144 -3.37 -2.95 -10.80
CA THR A 144 -2.52 -2.58 -9.67
C THR A 144 -3.26 -2.70 -8.35
N ARG A 145 -4.54 -2.29 -8.29
CA ARG A 145 -5.41 -2.50 -7.12
C ARG A 145 -5.57 -3.98 -6.77
N LEU A 146 -5.93 -4.82 -7.74
CA LEU A 146 -6.11 -6.26 -7.53
C LEU A 146 -4.83 -6.97 -7.08
N ASN A 147 -3.66 -6.57 -7.60
CA ASN A 147 -2.39 -7.14 -7.18
C ASN A 147 -2.05 -6.77 -5.74
N LEU A 148 -2.21 -5.48 -5.38
CA LEU A 148 -1.96 -5.01 -4.02
C LEU A 148 -2.90 -5.65 -2.99
N GLU A 149 -4.18 -5.84 -3.35
CA GLU A 149 -5.17 -6.54 -2.52
C GLU A 149 -4.73 -7.99 -2.26
N LYS A 150 -4.39 -8.75 -3.31
CA LYS A 150 -3.87 -10.12 -3.17
C LYS A 150 -2.62 -10.18 -2.33
N HIS A 151 -1.69 -9.23 -2.50
CA HIS A 151 -0.49 -9.19 -1.66
C HIS A 151 -0.85 -8.92 -0.20
N PHE A 152 -1.78 -8.02 0.05
CA PHE A 152 -2.23 -7.68 1.40
C PHE A 152 -2.94 -8.84 2.11
N GLU A 153 -3.80 -9.58 1.41
CA GLU A 153 -4.47 -10.78 1.95
C GLU A 153 -3.48 -11.88 2.41
N ASN A 154 -2.27 -11.88 1.85
CA ASN A 154 -1.23 -12.86 2.15
C ASN A 154 -0.21 -12.40 3.22
N LEU A 155 -0.41 -11.23 3.85
CA LEU A 155 0.42 -10.68 4.94
C LEU A 155 -0.14 -10.99 6.34
#